data_AF-A0A411FRT7-F1
#
_entry.id   AF-A0A411FRT7-F1
#
_cell.length_a   1.000
_cell.length_b   1.000
_cell.length_c   1.000
_cell.angle_alpha   90.00
_cell.angle_beta   90.00
_cell.angle_gamma   90.00
#
_symmetry.space_group_name_H-M   'P 1'
#
loop_
_entity.id
_entity.type
_entity.pdbx_description
1 polymer ?
#
loop_
_entity_poly.entity_id
_entity_poly.type
_entity_poly.pdbx_seq_one_letter_code
_entity_poly.pdbx_strand_id
1 'polypeptide(L)'
;MNLTSIENHLVNLSFGLLMIALISYWFNIIFPQSEQIGILARISTTITNIVIGIALLMRWITHGYFPLSNLYESLLFLSWGTTLVHLILEKQNNSKLIGAISSPISLFTIAFATMSLPIDMKKASPLVPALRSNWLMMHVSIMMISYATLIIGSLLSVLFLIVSRGKNINLKGKSYNYNSIHNAELKYNNTYIAYTENPKNINLLERIDNLSYRTIGLGFPLLTIGIIAGAIWANEAWGSYWSWDPKETWALITWLIFASYLHTRLTKSWQGKKPAILASIGFLVIWICYLGVNFLGKGLHSYGWLPF
;
A
#
# COMPACT_ATOMS: atom_id res chain seq x y z
N MET A 1 30.03 6.89 -18.73
CA MET A 1 28.74 7.56 -18.42
C MET A 1 28.64 7.69 -16.91
N ASN A 2 28.27 8.86 -16.38
CA ASN A 2 28.10 9.03 -14.94
C ASN A 2 26.94 8.15 -14.46
N LEU A 3 27.21 7.24 -13.53
CA LEU A 3 26.22 6.27 -13.06
C LEU A 3 24.99 6.95 -12.43
N THR A 4 25.21 8.12 -11.84
CA THR A 4 24.18 9.04 -11.33
C THR A 4 23.29 9.64 -12.42
N SER A 5 23.81 9.90 -13.62
CA SER A 5 22.98 10.42 -14.72
C SER A 5 22.05 9.32 -15.27
N ILE A 6 22.54 8.09 -15.32
CA ILE A 6 21.73 6.92 -15.73
C ILE A 6 20.59 6.70 -14.73
N GLU A 7 20.87 6.75 -13.42
CA GLU A 7 19.84 6.64 -12.38
C GLU A 7 18.75 7.71 -12.55
N ASN A 8 19.14 8.98 -12.72
CA ASN A 8 18.18 10.07 -12.91
C ASN A 8 17.32 9.86 -14.16
N HIS A 9 17.90 9.36 -15.25
CA HIS A 9 17.13 9.03 -16.45
C HIS A 9 16.14 7.88 -16.22
N LEU A 10 16.53 6.83 -15.48
CA LEU A 10 15.64 5.72 -15.13
C LEU A 10 14.47 6.19 -14.26
N VAL A 11 14.73 7.02 -13.25
CA VAL A 11 13.67 7.54 -12.38
C VAL A 11 12.73 8.48 -13.17
N ASN A 12 13.26 9.36 -14.03
CA ASN A 12 12.42 10.20 -14.89
C ASN A 12 11.60 9.39 -15.90
N LEU A 13 12.17 8.32 -16.46
CA LEU A 13 11.47 7.38 -17.32
C LEU A 13 10.29 6.74 -16.56
N SER A 14 10.52 6.30 -15.33
CA SER A 14 9.48 5.68 -14.50
C SER A 14 8.33 6.65 -14.17
N PHE A 15 8.62 7.94 -13.96
CA PHE A 15 7.60 8.98 -13.84
C PHE A 15 6.75 9.08 -15.11
N GLY A 16 7.39 9.15 -16.28
CA GLY A 16 6.68 9.23 -17.58
C GLY A 16 5.81 8.00 -17.85
N LEU A 17 6.32 6.80 -17.58
CA LEU A 17 5.58 5.55 -17.72
C LEU A 17 4.38 5.46 -16.76
N LEU A 18 4.53 5.92 -15.52
CA LEU A 18 3.41 6.00 -14.58
C LEU A 18 2.35 7.02 -15.02
N MET A 19 2.75 8.10 -15.67
CA MET A 19 1.81 9.06 -16.23
C MET A 19 0.99 8.44 -17.38
N ILE A 20 1.66 7.69 -18.28
CA ILE A 20 0.99 6.92 -19.35
C ILE A 20 0.07 5.85 -18.75
N ALA A 21 0.51 5.16 -17.71
CA ALA A 21 -0.28 4.15 -17.02
C ALA A 21 -1.55 4.76 -16.41
N LEU A 22 -1.42 5.89 -15.70
CA LEU A 22 -2.55 6.62 -15.12
C LEU A 22 -3.59 6.94 -16.18
N ILE A 23 -3.17 7.61 -17.26
CA ILE A 23 -4.08 8.00 -18.34
C ILE A 23 -4.75 6.76 -18.94
N SER A 24 -3.98 5.69 -19.19
CA SER A 24 -4.47 4.46 -19.79
C SER A 24 -5.48 3.72 -18.89
N TYR A 25 -5.23 3.60 -17.58
CA TYR A 25 -6.18 2.96 -16.65
C TYR A 25 -7.49 3.74 -16.55
N TRP A 26 -7.42 5.06 -16.43
CA TRP A 26 -8.62 5.90 -16.34
C TRP A 26 -9.39 5.93 -17.66
N PHE A 27 -8.69 5.97 -18.80
CA PHE A 27 -9.33 5.87 -20.11
C PHE A 27 -9.98 4.50 -20.33
N ASN A 28 -9.39 3.41 -19.82
CA ASN A 28 -9.99 2.09 -19.91
C ASN A 28 -11.29 1.95 -19.09
N ILE A 29 -11.42 2.69 -17.98
CA ILE A 29 -12.68 2.75 -17.22
C ILE A 29 -13.78 3.40 -18.05
N ILE A 30 -13.46 4.46 -18.80
CA ILE A 30 -14.43 5.18 -19.64
C ILE A 30 -14.78 4.35 -20.89
N PHE A 31 -13.79 3.71 -21.52
CA PHE A 31 -13.93 2.94 -22.76
C PHE A 31 -13.55 1.47 -22.57
N PRO A 32 -14.37 0.67 -21.86
CA PRO A 32 -14.05 -0.71 -21.49
C PRO A 32 -13.97 -1.67 -22.68
N GLN A 33 -14.49 -1.28 -23.86
CA GLN A 33 -14.43 -2.08 -25.09
C GLN A 33 -13.01 -2.24 -25.65
N SER A 34 -12.08 -1.36 -25.25
CA SER A 34 -10.70 -1.38 -25.75
C SER A 34 -9.80 -2.27 -24.88
N GLU A 35 -9.54 -3.50 -25.29
CA GLU A 35 -8.63 -4.39 -24.56
C GLU A 35 -7.17 -3.91 -24.61
N GLN A 36 -6.76 -3.32 -25.74
CA GLN A 36 -5.40 -2.82 -25.99
C GLN A 36 -4.97 -1.78 -24.95
N ILE A 37 -5.87 -0.90 -24.53
CA ILE A 37 -5.56 0.19 -23.58
C ILE A 37 -5.29 -0.39 -22.18
N GLY A 38 -6.04 -1.41 -21.78
CA GLY A 38 -5.81 -2.10 -20.50
C GLY A 38 -4.47 -2.85 -20.51
N ILE A 39 -4.13 -3.47 -21.64
CA ILE A 39 -2.83 -4.15 -21.82
C ILE A 39 -1.69 -3.13 -21.75
N LEU A 40 -1.81 -1.98 -22.44
CA LEU A 40 -0.83 -0.89 -22.38
C LEU A 40 -0.62 -0.39 -20.95
N ALA A 41 -1.70 -0.18 -20.20
CA ALA A 41 -1.62 0.26 -18.80
C ALA A 41 -0.83 -0.73 -17.92
N ARG A 42 -1.13 -2.03 -18.05
CA ARG A 42 -0.43 -3.09 -17.32
C ARG A 42 1.03 -3.22 -17.75
N ILE A 43 1.32 -3.14 -19.04
CA ILE A 43 2.70 -3.16 -19.54
C ILE A 43 3.48 -1.96 -18.99
N SER A 44 2.91 -0.76 -19.06
CA SER A 44 3.56 0.45 -18.55
C SER A 44 3.89 0.35 -17.06
N THR A 45 2.97 -0.17 -16.23
CA THR A 45 3.23 -0.38 -14.79
C THR A 45 4.25 -1.47 -14.51
N THR A 46 4.23 -2.58 -15.27
CA THR A 46 5.27 -3.62 -15.14
C THR A 46 6.66 -3.09 -15.49
N ILE A 47 6.80 -2.36 -16.60
CA ILE A 47 8.08 -1.73 -16.99
C ILE A 47 8.51 -0.74 -15.91
N THR A 48 7.60 0.09 -15.41
CA THR A 48 7.91 1.02 -14.30
C THR A 48 8.47 0.28 -13.09
N ASN A 49 7.81 -0.81 -12.65
CA ASN A 49 8.24 -1.56 -11.49
C ASN A 49 9.65 -2.14 -11.66
N ILE A 50 9.95 -2.67 -12.85
CA ILE A 50 11.29 -3.17 -13.20
C ILE A 50 12.32 -2.04 -13.21
N VAL A 51 11.99 -0.90 -13.83
CA VAL A 51 12.89 0.26 -13.94
C VAL A 51 13.24 0.83 -12.56
N ILE A 52 12.26 0.99 -11.67
CA ILE A 52 12.52 1.45 -10.29
C ILE A 52 13.36 0.41 -9.54
N GLY A 53 13.08 -0.89 -9.71
CA GLY A 53 13.87 -1.96 -9.13
C GLY A 53 15.34 -1.92 -9.58
N ILE A 54 15.58 -1.72 -10.88
CA ILE A 54 16.93 -1.53 -11.43
C ILE A 54 17.59 -0.27 -10.85
N ALA A 55 16.87 0.85 -10.75
CA ALA A 55 17.42 2.08 -10.17
C ALA A 55 17.86 1.90 -8.71
N LEU A 56 17.07 1.19 -7.90
CA LEU A 56 17.42 0.85 -6.51
C LEU A 56 18.61 -0.12 -6.43
N LEU A 57 18.66 -1.14 -7.30
CA LEU A 57 19.80 -2.07 -7.36
C LEU A 57 21.09 -1.37 -7.77
N MET A 58 21.02 -0.47 -8.75
CA MET A 58 22.15 0.35 -9.15
C MET A 58 22.67 1.17 -7.97
N ARG A 59 21.79 1.84 -7.23
CA ARG A 59 22.16 2.57 -6.00
C ARG A 59 22.84 1.70 -4.96
N TRP A 60 22.33 0.48 -4.77
CA TRP A 60 22.90 -0.44 -3.81
C TRP A 60 24.35 -0.79 -4.19
N ILE A 61 24.59 -1.12 -5.45
CA ILE A 61 25.92 -1.48 -5.94
C ILE A 61 26.89 -0.28 -5.88
N THR A 62 26.42 0.93 -6.17
CA THR A 62 27.29 2.13 -6.19
C THR A 62 27.69 2.61 -4.81
N HIS A 63 26.77 2.54 -3.85
CA HIS A 63 26.99 3.11 -2.53
C HIS A 63 27.29 2.07 -1.45
N GLY A 64 27.16 0.78 -1.77
CA GLY A 64 27.53 -0.32 -0.87
C GLY A 64 26.57 -0.53 0.30
N TYR A 65 25.37 0.05 0.25
CA TYR A 65 24.34 -0.10 1.28
C TYR A 65 22.94 -0.23 0.69
N PHE A 66 22.01 -0.79 1.46
CA PHE A 66 20.64 -0.99 1.01
C PHE A 66 19.88 0.34 0.90
N PRO A 67 19.26 0.68 -0.26
CA PRO A 67 18.76 2.01 -0.58
C PRO A 67 17.46 2.36 0.17
N LEU A 68 17.58 2.63 1.47
CA LEU A 68 16.52 3.08 2.38
C LEU A 68 17.01 4.15 3.37
N SER A 69 18.18 4.73 3.13
CA SER A 69 18.87 5.62 4.08
C SER A 69 18.27 7.02 4.16
N ASN A 70 17.64 7.47 3.09
CA ASN A 70 17.14 8.83 2.94
C ASN A 70 15.69 8.81 2.41
N LEU A 71 14.94 9.90 2.65
CA LEU A 71 13.56 10.09 2.23
C LEU A 71 13.37 9.87 0.71
N TYR A 72 14.32 10.29 -0.11
CA TYR A 72 14.28 10.05 -1.55
C TYR A 72 14.29 8.54 -1.87
N GLU A 73 15.23 7.80 -1.28
CA GLU A 73 15.36 6.35 -1.47
C GLU A 73 14.13 5.60 -0.94
N SER A 74 13.62 5.99 0.23
CA SER A 74 12.43 5.39 0.80
C SER A 74 11.18 5.67 -0.06
N LEU A 75 11.05 6.86 -0.66
CA LEU A 75 9.95 7.15 -1.59
C LEU A 75 10.03 6.33 -2.88
N LEU A 76 11.23 6.13 -3.44
CA LEU A 76 11.42 5.22 -4.57
C LEU A 76 11.05 3.79 -4.20
N PHE A 77 11.47 3.32 -3.03
CA PHE A 77 11.11 2.00 -2.53
C PHE A 77 9.61 1.86 -2.26
N LEU A 78 8.94 2.91 -1.76
CA LEU A 78 7.47 2.94 -1.59
C LEU A 78 6.75 2.87 -2.94
N SER A 79 7.23 3.62 -3.95
CA SER A 79 6.68 3.57 -5.31
C SER A 79 6.84 2.18 -5.93
N TRP A 80 8.02 1.56 -5.74
CA TRP A 80 8.25 0.17 -6.12
C TRP A 80 7.30 -0.80 -5.40
N GLY A 81 7.14 -0.67 -4.08
CA GLY A 81 6.26 -1.52 -3.29
C GLY A 81 4.79 -1.37 -3.67
N THR A 82 4.31 -0.14 -3.87
CA THR A 82 2.91 0.12 -4.26
C THR A 82 2.63 -0.38 -5.68
N THR A 83 3.52 -0.15 -6.64
CA THR A 83 3.37 -0.70 -8.00
C THR A 83 3.42 -2.23 -8.01
N LEU A 84 4.25 -2.85 -7.17
CA LEU A 84 4.33 -4.31 -7.04
C LEU A 84 3.04 -4.90 -6.45
N VAL A 85 2.55 -4.36 -5.33
CA VAL A 85 1.30 -4.82 -4.70
C VAL A 85 0.12 -4.61 -5.66
N HIS A 86 0.08 -3.47 -6.36
CA HIS A 86 -0.91 -3.24 -7.41
C HIS A 86 -0.88 -4.35 -8.46
N LEU A 87 0.27 -4.64 -9.06
CA LEU A 87 0.40 -5.68 -10.09
C LEU A 87 -0.03 -7.07 -9.59
N ILE A 88 0.30 -7.42 -8.34
CA ILE A 88 -0.14 -8.68 -7.72
C ILE A 88 -1.67 -8.72 -7.61
N LEU A 89 -2.29 -7.66 -7.08
CA LEU A 89 -3.75 -7.61 -6.90
C LEU A 89 -4.49 -7.58 -8.23
N GLU A 90 -3.98 -6.85 -9.23
CA GLU A 90 -4.55 -6.82 -10.57
C GLU A 90 -4.50 -8.21 -11.22
N LYS A 91 -3.37 -8.92 -11.11
CA LYS A 91 -3.22 -10.28 -11.65
C LYS A 91 -4.12 -11.30 -10.94
N GLN A 92 -4.29 -11.19 -9.63
CA GLN A 92 -5.13 -12.13 -8.85
C GLN A 92 -6.63 -11.93 -9.10
N ASN A 93 -7.08 -10.70 -9.35
CA ASN A 93 -8.49 -10.36 -9.45
C ASN A 93 -8.97 -10.05 -10.87
N ASN A 94 -8.05 -9.96 -11.84
CA ASN A 94 -8.29 -9.56 -13.23
C ASN A 94 -9.13 -8.28 -13.34
N SER A 95 -8.95 -7.34 -12.41
CA SER A 95 -9.74 -6.12 -12.32
C SER A 95 -8.88 -4.88 -12.54
N LYS A 96 -9.15 -4.19 -13.65
CA LYS A 96 -8.47 -2.95 -14.06
C LYS A 96 -8.80 -1.76 -13.15
N LEU A 97 -9.87 -1.85 -12.35
CA LEU A 97 -10.25 -0.84 -11.35
C LEU A 97 -9.14 -0.64 -10.31
N ILE A 98 -8.43 -1.71 -9.95
CA ILE A 98 -7.34 -1.66 -8.98
C ILE A 98 -6.24 -0.70 -9.48
N GLY A 99 -5.96 -0.74 -10.78
CA GLY A 99 -4.94 0.13 -11.38
C GLY A 99 -5.34 1.58 -11.49
N ALA A 100 -6.60 1.89 -11.75
CA ALA A 100 -7.05 3.28 -11.79
C ALA A 100 -6.94 3.98 -10.43
N ILE A 101 -7.12 3.25 -9.33
CA ILE A 101 -7.10 3.83 -7.98
C ILE A 101 -5.68 3.87 -7.40
N SER A 102 -4.84 2.89 -7.75
CA SER A 102 -3.46 2.82 -7.26
C SER A 102 -2.47 3.63 -8.12
N SER A 103 -2.71 3.80 -9.42
CA SER A 103 -1.80 4.59 -10.28
C SER A 103 -1.62 6.05 -9.86
N PRO A 104 -2.64 6.80 -9.38
CA PRO A 104 -2.46 8.14 -8.84
C PRO A 104 -1.51 8.17 -7.64
N ILE A 105 -1.59 7.17 -6.74
CA ILE A 105 -0.76 7.16 -5.54
C ILE A 105 0.70 6.81 -5.84
N SER A 106 0.94 5.87 -6.77
CA SER A 106 2.30 5.58 -7.25
C SER A 106 2.89 6.75 -8.02
N LEU A 107 2.10 7.46 -8.83
CA LEU A 107 2.57 8.66 -9.52
C LEU A 107 2.86 9.78 -8.51
N PHE A 108 2.01 9.99 -7.51
CA PHE A 108 2.22 10.99 -6.46
C PHE A 108 3.54 10.76 -5.72
N THR A 109 3.81 9.52 -5.28
CA THR A 109 5.07 9.22 -4.56
C THR A 109 6.30 9.51 -5.39
N ILE A 110 6.32 9.10 -6.66
CA ILE A 110 7.49 9.33 -7.51
C ILE A 110 7.62 10.78 -7.95
N ALA A 111 6.51 11.46 -8.22
CA ALA A 111 6.48 12.90 -8.53
C ALA A 111 7.00 13.72 -7.35
N PHE A 112 6.58 13.38 -6.13
CA PHE A 112 7.06 14.05 -4.93
C PHE A 112 8.57 13.82 -4.74
N ALA A 113 9.05 12.60 -4.97
CA ALA A 113 10.48 12.30 -4.89
C ALA A 113 11.33 13.08 -5.92
N THR A 114 10.85 13.18 -7.17
CA THR A 114 11.62 13.80 -8.27
C THR A 114 11.47 15.31 -8.35
N MET A 115 10.29 15.86 -8.05
CA MET A 115 9.98 17.28 -8.28
C MET A 115 10.01 18.10 -7.01
N SER A 116 9.55 17.55 -5.87
CA SER A 116 9.37 18.33 -4.64
C SER A 116 10.59 18.35 -3.73
N LEU A 117 11.42 17.29 -3.76
CA LEU A 117 12.60 17.22 -2.90
C LEU A 117 13.76 18.11 -3.39
N PRO A 118 14.44 18.85 -2.49
CA PRO A 118 15.67 19.58 -2.79
C PRO A 118 16.77 18.68 -3.34
N ILE A 119 17.67 19.23 -4.16
CA ILE A 119 18.77 18.49 -4.78
C ILE A 119 19.68 17.81 -3.73
N ASP A 120 19.88 18.46 -2.58
CA ASP A 120 20.74 17.91 -1.53
C ASP A 120 20.15 16.68 -0.84
N MET A 121 18.81 16.59 -0.76
CA MET A 121 18.12 15.40 -0.26
C MET A 121 18.04 14.27 -1.30
N LYS A 122 18.41 14.51 -2.56
CA LYS A 122 18.49 13.46 -3.59
C LYS A 122 19.86 12.79 -3.62
N LYS A 123 20.90 13.47 -3.13
CA LYS A 123 22.26 12.93 -3.04
C LYS A 123 22.31 11.82 -2.01
N ALA A 124 23.13 10.80 -2.28
CA ALA A 124 23.43 9.75 -1.31
C ALA A 124 24.25 10.35 -0.16
N SER A 125 23.70 10.31 1.05
CA SER A 125 24.40 10.76 2.26
C SER A 125 25.18 9.61 2.88
N PRO A 126 26.38 9.87 3.47
CA PRO A 126 27.09 8.83 4.21
C PRO A 126 26.21 8.32 5.37
N LEU A 127 26.14 7.01 5.52
CA LEU A 127 25.38 6.37 6.60
C LEU A 127 25.94 6.82 7.96
N VAL A 128 25.10 7.51 8.75
CA VAL A 128 25.31 7.68 10.19
C VAL A 128 25.54 6.29 10.82
N PRO A 129 26.49 6.11 11.75
CA PRO A 129 26.83 4.79 12.30
C PRO A 129 25.66 3.94 12.82
N ALA A 130 24.60 4.58 13.34
CA ALA A 130 23.36 3.91 13.78
C ALA A 130 22.59 3.20 12.64
N LEU A 131 22.83 3.57 11.38
CA LEU A 131 22.22 2.97 10.18
C LEU A 131 22.92 1.68 9.72
N ARG A 132 24.00 1.26 10.38
CA ARG A 132 24.77 0.04 10.02
C ARG A 132 24.23 -1.25 10.67
N SER A 133 23.11 -1.18 11.39
CA SER A 133 22.52 -2.36 12.02
C SER A 133 21.61 -3.13 11.05
N ASN A 134 21.63 -4.46 11.14
CA ASN A 134 20.72 -5.32 10.39
C ASN A 134 19.26 -5.12 10.84
N TRP A 135 19.06 -4.77 12.12
CA TRP A 135 17.74 -4.48 12.68
C TRP A 135 17.07 -3.28 12.04
N LEU A 136 17.81 -2.20 11.79
CA LEU A 136 17.24 -1.04 11.11
C LEU A 136 16.87 -1.37 9.66
N MET A 137 17.73 -2.09 8.94
CA MET A 137 17.44 -2.51 7.57
C MET A 137 16.15 -3.34 7.52
N MET A 138 15.99 -4.29 8.44
CA MET A 138 14.77 -5.08 8.56
C MET A 138 13.55 -4.22 8.95
N HIS A 139 13.69 -3.35 9.96
CA HIS A 139 12.64 -2.44 10.39
C HIS A 139 12.12 -1.59 9.22
N VAL A 140 12.99 -0.83 8.56
CA VAL A 140 12.57 0.11 7.52
C VAL A 140 12.00 -0.64 6.31
N SER A 141 12.64 -1.70 5.85
CA SER A 141 12.14 -2.45 4.68
C SER A 141 10.76 -3.07 4.90
N ILE A 142 10.54 -3.72 6.06
CA ILE A 142 9.24 -4.31 6.42
C ILE A 142 8.18 -3.23 6.61
N MET A 143 8.53 -2.10 7.24
CA MET A 143 7.62 -0.95 7.38
C MET A 143 7.19 -0.40 6.02
N MET A 144 8.10 -0.29 5.05
CA MET A 144 7.77 0.21 3.72
C MET A 144 6.87 -0.75 2.92
N ILE A 145 7.10 -2.06 3.01
CA ILE A 145 6.23 -3.07 2.39
C ILE A 145 4.85 -3.07 3.07
N SER A 146 4.81 -2.94 4.40
CA SER A 146 3.57 -2.78 5.15
C SER A 146 2.79 -1.54 4.70
N TYR A 147 3.43 -0.37 4.61
CA TYR A 147 2.76 0.84 4.13
C TYR A 147 2.25 0.70 2.71
N ALA A 148 3.03 0.13 1.79
CA ALA A 148 2.56 -0.13 0.42
C ALA A 148 1.28 -0.99 0.39
N THR A 149 1.25 -2.07 1.16
CA THR A 149 0.07 -2.96 1.25
C THR A 149 -1.11 -2.28 1.93
N LEU A 150 -0.91 -1.59 3.06
CA LEU A 150 -1.98 -0.89 3.78
C LEU A 150 -2.55 0.29 2.98
N ILE A 151 -1.72 1.05 2.25
CA ILE A 151 -2.16 2.12 1.35
C ILE A 151 -3.10 1.57 0.27
N ILE A 152 -2.73 0.48 -0.39
CA ILE A 152 -3.57 -0.10 -1.45
C ILE A 152 -4.83 -0.75 -0.87
N GLY A 153 -4.70 -1.43 0.27
CA GLY A 153 -5.83 -2.01 0.99
C GLY A 153 -6.86 -0.95 1.40
N SER A 154 -6.40 0.19 1.93
CA SER A 154 -7.27 1.31 2.32
C SER A 154 -7.86 2.06 1.12
N LEU A 155 -7.12 2.21 0.01
CA LEU A 155 -7.65 2.73 -1.25
C LEU A 155 -8.82 1.90 -1.81
N LEU A 156 -8.76 0.56 -1.66
CA LEU A 156 -9.90 -0.30 -1.99
C LEU A 156 -11.11 -0.06 -1.07
N SER A 157 -10.89 0.22 0.22
CA SER A 157 -11.98 0.64 1.13
C SER A 157 -12.58 2.00 0.74
N VAL A 158 -11.75 2.95 0.31
CA VAL A 158 -12.22 4.24 -0.22
C VAL A 158 -13.08 4.01 -1.46
N LEU A 159 -12.63 3.16 -2.39
CA LEU A 159 -13.43 2.77 -3.56
C LEU A 159 -14.77 2.17 -3.17
N PHE A 160 -14.77 1.27 -2.19
CA PHE A 160 -16.00 0.67 -1.68
C PHE A 160 -16.98 1.74 -1.18
N LEU A 161 -16.52 2.77 -0.45
CA LEU A 161 -17.38 3.86 0.00
C LEU A 161 -17.93 4.69 -1.16
N ILE A 162 -17.10 4.99 -2.17
CA ILE A 162 -17.52 5.75 -3.35
C ILE A 162 -18.60 4.98 -4.13
N VAL A 163 -18.36 3.70 -4.40
CA VAL A 163 -19.27 2.84 -5.20
C VAL A 163 -20.55 2.50 -4.42
N SER A 164 -20.48 2.47 -3.09
CA SER A 164 -21.63 2.16 -2.24
C SER A 164 -22.47 3.36 -1.83
N ARG A 165 -22.08 4.57 -2.22
CA ARG A 165 -22.85 5.79 -1.97
C ARG A 165 -24.24 5.66 -2.61
N GLY A 166 -25.28 5.87 -1.79
CA GLY A 166 -26.68 5.77 -2.24
C GLY A 166 -27.26 4.35 -2.33
N LYS A 167 -26.53 3.30 -1.96
CA LYS A 167 -27.04 1.91 -1.94
C LYS A 167 -27.19 1.38 -0.51
N ASN A 168 -28.27 0.63 -0.26
CA ASN A 168 -28.43 -0.20 0.94
C ASN A 168 -27.63 -1.48 0.74
N ILE A 169 -26.53 -1.62 1.46
CA ILE A 169 -25.60 -2.74 1.29
C ILE A 169 -25.91 -3.80 2.34
N ASN A 170 -26.48 -4.92 1.91
CA ASN A 170 -26.43 -6.16 2.69
C ASN A 170 -25.29 -7.01 2.15
N LEU A 171 -24.12 -6.91 2.78
CA LEU A 171 -23.01 -7.80 2.46
C LEU A 171 -23.34 -9.18 3.04
N LYS A 172 -23.42 -10.21 2.19
CA LYS A 172 -23.55 -11.61 2.63
C LYS A 172 -22.16 -12.16 3.03
N GLY A 173 -21.45 -11.46 3.91
CA GLY A 173 -20.06 -11.78 4.23
C GLY A 173 -19.89 -13.02 5.11
N LYS A 174 -19.82 -14.22 4.52
CA LYS A 174 -19.18 -15.40 5.16
C LYS A 174 -17.66 -15.31 4.98
N SER A 175 -17.00 -14.43 5.74
CA SER A 175 -15.53 -14.34 5.72
C SER A 175 -14.82 -15.51 6.44
N TYR A 176 -15.53 -16.55 6.88
CA TYR A 176 -14.96 -17.65 7.67
C TYR A 176 -15.38 -19.07 7.26
N ASN A 177 -16.07 -19.28 6.13
CA ASN A 177 -16.43 -20.64 5.74
C ASN A 177 -16.56 -20.83 4.23
N TYR A 178 -15.45 -21.22 3.59
CA TYR A 178 -15.45 -21.79 2.24
C TYR A 178 -15.90 -23.27 2.24
N ASN A 179 -16.03 -23.91 3.42
CA ASN A 179 -16.48 -25.29 3.56
C ASN A 179 -17.63 -25.44 4.59
N SER A 180 -18.69 -24.63 4.48
CA SER A 180 -20.00 -25.08 5.00
C SER A 180 -20.87 -25.44 3.82
N ILE A 181 -20.77 -26.69 3.38
CA ILE A 181 -21.85 -27.38 2.66
C ILE A 181 -23.12 -27.07 3.45
N HIS A 182 -23.98 -26.22 2.89
CA HIS A 182 -25.28 -25.92 3.45
C HIS A 182 -26.18 -27.12 3.17
N ASN A 183 -26.03 -28.17 3.97
CA ASN A 183 -27.14 -29.08 4.22
C ASN A 183 -28.09 -28.36 5.19
N ALA A 184 -28.79 -27.34 4.68
CA ALA A 184 -30.01 -26.90 5.31
C ALA A 184 -31.08 -27.92 4.89
N GLU A 185 -31.19 -29.01 5.66
CA GLU A 185 -32.30 -29.95 5.53
C GLU A 185 -33.59 -29.24 5.95
N LEU A 186 -34.28 -28.64 4.97
CA LEU A 186 -35.68 -28.28 5.11
C LEU A 186 -36.52 -29.50 4.73
N LYS A 187 -36.94 -30.25 5.75
CA LYS A 187 -37.98 -31.27 5.63
C LYS A 187 -39.31 -30.59 5.30
N TYR A 188 -39.69 -30.57 4.03
CA TYR A 188 -41.09 -30.42 3.63
C TYR A 188 -41.35 -31.09 2.27
N ASN A 189 -42.14 -32.17 2.31
CA ASN A 189 -42.82 -32.85 1.20
C ASN A 189 -42.17 -32.82 -0.20
N ASN A 190 -41.35 -33.85 -0.46
CA ASN A 190 -41.23 -34.64 -1.69
C ASN A 190 -41.11 -33.96 -3.07
N THR A 191 -40.71 -32.70 -3.16
CA THR A 191 -40.32 -32.09 -4.44
C THR A 191 -39.01 -31.33 -4.30
N TYR A 192 -37.93 -31.89 -4.83
CA TYR A 192 -36.64 -31.21 -4.89
C TYR A 192 -36.66 -30.17 -6.01
N ILE A 193 -37.20 -28.99 -5.73
CA ILE A 193 -36.89 -27.80 -6.54
C ILE A 193 -35.61 -27.22 -5.95
N ALA A 194 -34.48 -27.70 -6.43
CA ALA A 194 -33.19 -27.07 -6.16
C ALA A 194 -33.20 -25.69 -6.83
N TYR A 195 -33.56 -24.65 -6.08
CA TYR A 195 -33.18 -23.28 -6.43
C TYR A 195 -31.67 -23.20 -6.26
N THR A 196 -30.95 -23.52 -7.33
CA THR A 196 -29.54 -23.22 -7.48
C THR A 196 -29.41 -21.71 -7.63
N GLU A 197 -29.41 -20.97 -6.50
CA GLU A 197 -28.82 -19.63 -6.48
C GLU A 197 -27.36 -19.79 -6.93
N ASN A 198 -27.12 -19.43 -8.20
CA ASN A 198 -25.86 -19.56 -8.88
C ASN A 198 -24.77 -18.83 -8.05
N PRO A 199 -23.79 -19.53 -7.42
CA PRO A 199 -22.83 -18.92 -6.50
C PRO A 199 -21.78 -18.02 -7.20
N LYS A 200 -21.96 -17.74 -8.50
CA LYS A 200 -20.97 -17.06 -9.35
C LYS A 200 -21.05 -15.52 -9.34
N ASN A 201 -22.12 -14.92 -8.81
CA ASN A 201 -22.27 -13.46 -8.81
C ASN A 201 -22.03 -12.85 -7.43
N ILE A 202 -20.81 -13.00 -6.90
CA ILE A 202 -20.35 -12.12 -5.81
C ILE A 202 -20.41 -10.69 -6.32
N ASN A 203 -21.20 -9.84 -5.65
CA ASN A 203 -21.38 -8.44 -5.99
C ASN A 203 -20.01 -7.73 -6.02
N LEU A 204 -19.79 -6.84 -6.99
CA LEU A 204 -18.55 -6.06 -7.12
C LEU A 204 -18.15 -5.39 -5.79
N LEU A 205 -19.13 -4.88 -5.03
CA LEU A 205 -18.91 -4.28 -3.71
C LEU A 205 -18.32 -5.30 -2.72
N GLU A 206 -18.83 -6.51 -2.69
CA GLU A 206 -18.35 -7.57 -1.81
C GLU A 206 -16.95 -8.06 -2.23
N ARG A 207 -16.64 -8.07 -3.53
CA ARG A 207 -15.28 -8.36 -4.01
C ARG A 207 -14.29 -7.30 -3.56
N ILE A 208 -14.60 -6.02 -3.73
CA ILE A 208 -13.73 -4.90 -3.33
C ILE A 208 -13.51 -4.91 -1.81
N ASP A 209 -14.58 -5.11 -1.05
CA ASP A 209 -14.56 -5.16 0.42
C ASP A 209 -13.72 -6.33 0.94
N ASN A 210 -13.91 -7.54 0.40
CA ASN A 210 -13.11 -8.71 0.76
C ASN A 210 -11.64 -8.54 0.34
N LEU A 211 -11.39 -7.91 -0.81
CA LEU A 211 -10.03 -7.64 -1.26
C LEU A 211 -9.34 -6.64 -0.33
N SER A 212 -10.01 -5.57 0.06
CA SER A 212 -9.51 -4.60 1.03
C SER A 212 -9.17 -5.28 2.36
N TYR A 213 -10.08 -6.11 2.90
CA TYR A 213 -9.85 -6.87 4.12
C TYR A 213 -8.61 -7.79 4.03
N ARG A 214 -8.47 -8.54 2.94
CA ARG A 214 -7.32 -9.43 2.74
C ARG A 214 -6.00 -8.65 2.62
N THR A 215 -5.99 -7.57 1.84
CA THR A 215 -4.79 -6.76 1.65
C THR A 215 -4.37 -6.06 2.95
N ILE A 216 -5.32 -5.50 3.71
CA ILE A 216 -5.03 -4.92 5.04
C ILE A 216 -4.59 -6.00 6.03
N GLY A 217 -5.21 -7.18 5.98
CA GLY A 217 -4.85 -8.33 6.80
C GLY A 217 -3.43 -8.84 6.54
N LEU A 218 -2.86 -8.63 5.35
CA LEU A 218 -1.45 -8.88 5.05
C LEU A 218 -0.53 -7.75 5.54
N GLY A 219 -0.96 -6.49 5.39
CA GLY A 219 -0.16 -5.34 5.78
C GLY A 219 -0.01 -5.15 7.29
N PHE A 220 -1.02 -5.50 8.08
CA PHE A 220 -1.04 -5.28 9.53
C PHE A 220 -0.03 -6.14 10.32
N PRO A 221 0.13 -7.46 10.05
CA PRO A 221 1.21 -8.25 10.65
C PRO A 221 2.59 -7.71 10.30
N LEU A 222 2.79 -7.27 9.05
CA LEU A 222 4.06 -6.64 8.64
C LEU A 222 4.30 -5.34 9.41
N LEU A 223 3.26 -4.52 9.62
CA LEU A 223 3.37 -3.31 10.46
C LEU A 223 3.81 -3.66 11.88
N THR A 224 3.22 -4.71 12.45
CA THR A 224 3.51 -5.17 13.81
C THR A 224 4.97 -5.64 13.93
N ILE A 225 5.43 -6.47 13.00
CA ILE A 225 6.83 -6.93 12.95
C ILE A 225 7.77 -5.73 12.77
N GLY A 226 7.41 -4.79 11.91
CA GLY A 226 8.16 -3.55 11.70
C GLY A 226 8.30 -2.75 12.99
N ILE A 227 7.21 -2.48 13.72
CA ILE A 227 7.24 -1.73 14.99
C ILE A 227 8.10 -2.46 16.03
N ILE A 228 7.98 -3.78 16.16
CA ILE A 228 8.80 -4.57 17.11
C ILE A 228 10.29 -4.48 16.73
N ALA A 229 10.63 -4.64 15.45
CA ALA A 229 12.00 -4.51 14.98
C ALA A 229 12.57 -3.10 15.22
N GLY A 230 11.72 -2.07 15.08
CA GLY A 230 12.07 -0.68 15.36
C GLY A 230 12.36 -0.44 16.84
N ALA A 231 11.56 -1.02 17.73
CA ALA A 231 11.78 -0.92 19.17
C ALA A 231 13.10 -1.60 19.60
N ILE A 232 13.42 -2.76 19.03
CA ILE A 232 14.70 -3.45 19.29
C ILE A 232 15.87 -2.56 18.85
N TRP A 233 15.80 -2.01 17.64
CA TRP A 233 16.82 -1.09 17.15
C TRP A 233 16.93 0.19 17.99
N ALA A 234 15.81 0.78 18.41
CA ALA A 234 15.79 1.98 19.23
C ALA A 234 16.53 1.75 20.56
N ASN A 235 16.39 0.57 21.15
CA ASN A 235 17.12 0.21 22.36
C ASN A 235 18.63 0.07 22.10
N GLU A 236 19.03 -0.50 20.96
CA GLU A 236 20.45 -0.57 20.57
C GLU A 236 21.05 0.82 20.28
N ALA A 237 20.28 1.73 19.69
CA ALA A 237 20.76 3.04 19.24
C ALA A 237 20.70 4.13 20.33
N TRP A 238 19.64 4.14 21.14
CA TRP A 238 19.32 5.22 22.08
C TRP A 238 19.15 4.74 23.53
N GLY A 239 19.25 3.43 23.79
CA GLY A 239 19.13 2.85 25.14
C GLY A 239 17.69 2.77 25.67
N SER A 240 16.67 2.99 24.82
CA SER A 240 15.26 2.81 25.16
C SER A 240 14.49 2.21 23.98
N TYR A 241 13.55 1.31 24.26
CA TYR A 241 12.69 0.69 23.25
C TYR A 241 11.67 1.66 22.62
N TRP A 242 11.33 2.74 23.32
CA TRP A 242 10.33 3.72 22.88
C TRP A 242 10.62 5.06 23.54
N SER A 243 10.56 6.12 22.75
CA SER A 243 10.89 7.49 23.14
C SER A 243 9.72 8.46 22.98
N TRP A 244 8.54 7.99 22.56
CA TRP A 244 7.33 8.80 22.32
C TRP A 244 7.57 9.95 21.35
N ASP A 245 8.51 9.75 20.42
CA ASP A 245 8.73 10.73 19.39
C ASP A 245 7.52 10.78 18.45
N PRO A 246 7.38 11.85 17.64
CA PRO A 246 6.23 11.97 16.75
C PRO A 246 6.08 10.76 15.81
N LYS A 247 7.15 10.19 15.26
CA LYS A 247 7.04 9.06 14.32
C LYS A 247 6.55 7.80 15.01
N GLU A 248 7.12 7.47 16.16
CA GLU A 248 6.70 6.38 17.02
C GLU A 248 5.23 6.52 17.42
N THR A 249 4.83 7.71 17.88
CA THR A 249 3.44 7.99 18.28
C THR A 249 2.47 7.80 17.13
N TRP A 250 2.78 8.33 15.93
CA TRP A 250 1.94 8.16 14.75
C TRP A 250 1.93 6.72 14.21
N ALA A 251 3.02 5.96 14.39
CA ALA A 251 3.06 4.54 14.07
C ALA A 251 2.12 3.74 14.99
N LEU A 252 2.08 4.05 16.28
CA LEU A 252 1.13 3.46 17.23
C LEU A 252 -0.33 3.80 16.89
N ILE A 253 -0.61 5.07 16.53
CA ILE A 253 -1.95 5.49 16.07
C ILE A 253 -2.36 4.71 14.82
N THR A 254 -1.45 4.57 13.84
CA THR A 254 -1.66 3.77 12.62
C THR A 254 -2.00 2.33 12.98
N TRP A 255 -1.24 1.72 13.88
CA TRP A 255 -1.48 0.36 14.35
C TRP A 255 -2.85 0.21 15.00
N LEU A 256 -3.26 1.12 15.88
CA LEU A 256 -4.56 1.10 16.55
C LEU A 256 -5.74 1.23 15.56
N ILE A 257 -5.60 2.05 14.52
CA ILE A 257 -6.64 2.20 13.49
C ILE A 257 -6.81 0.93 12.67
N PHE A 258 -5.72 0.28 12.25
CA PHE A 258 -5.82 -0.96 11.50
C PHE A 258 -6.20 -2.17 12.37
N ALA A 259 -5.80 -2.20 13.64
CA ALA A 259 -6.25 -3.17 14.61
C ALA A 259 -7.77 -3.06 14.85
N SER A 260 -8.27 -1.84 15.05
CA SER A 260 -9.71 -1.59 15.19
C SER A 260 -10.47 -1.89 13.89
N TYR A 261 -9.91 -1.59 12.71
CA TYR A 261 -10.47 -2.04 11.44
C TYR A 261 -10.65 -3.56 11.39
N LEU A 262 -9.58 -4.33 11.64
CA LEU A 262 -9.67 -5.80 11.63
C LEU A 262 -10.63 -6.32 12.70
N HIS A 263 -10.64 -5.71 13.90
CA HIS A 263 -11.58 -6.06 14.95
C HIS A 263 -13.04 -5.84 14.53
N THR A 264 -13.35 -4.68 13.92
CA THR A 264 -14.71 -4.41 13.43
C THR A 264 -15.16 -5.39 12.34
N ARG A 265 -14.23 -5.90 11.53
CA ARG A 265 -14.49 -6.92 10.51
C ARG A 265 -14.81 -8.29 11.10
N LEU A 266 -14.30 -8.60 12.30
CA LEU A 266 -14.62 -9.82 13.03
C LEU A 266 -15.97 -9.71 13.75
N THR A 267 -16.39 -8.49 14.12
CA THR A 267 -17.69 -8.26 14.76
C THR A 267 -18.84 -8.25 13.74
N LYS A 268 -19.85 -9.12 13.93
CA LYS A 268 -20.98 -9.29 13.00
C LYS A 268 -21.83 -8.02 12.79
N SER A 269 -21.83 -7.09 13.74
CA SER A 269 -22.68 -5.88 13.71
C SER A 269 -22.12 -4.73 12.86
N TRP A 270 -20.84 -4.76 12.50
CA TRP A 270 -20.17 -3.68 11.78
C TRP A 270 -19.68 -4.17 10.41
N GLN A 271 -20.61 -4.32 9.47
CA GLN A 271 -20.29 -4.75 8.10
C GLN A 271 -20.39 -3.60 7.09
N GLY A 272 -19.53 -3.63 6.08
CA GLY A 272 -19.55 -2.70 4.94
C GLY A 272 -19.03 -1.31 5.29
N LYS A 273 -19.94 -0.32 5.41
CA LYS A 273 -19.57 1.10 5.43
C LYS A 273 -18.71 1.49 6.64
N LYS A 274 -19.01 0.97 7.85
CA LYS A 274 -18.30 1.36 9.08
C LYS A 274 -16.82 0.93 9.05
N PRO A 275 -16.47 -0.35 8.77
CA PRO A 275 -15.06 -0.71 8.59
C PRO A 275 -14.39 0.07 7.46
N ALA A 276 -15.07 0.28 6.33
CA ALA A 276 -14.47 1.00 5.21
C ALA A 276 -14.13 2.47 5.54
N ILE A 277 -14.92 3.15 6.39
CA ILE A 277 -14.58 4.48 6.92
C ILE A 277 -13.30 4.41 7.76
N LEU A 278 -13.18 3.42 8.63
CA LEU A 278 -12.02 3.26 9.50
C LEU A 278 -10.73 3.01 8.71
N ALA A 279 -10.79 2.16 7.67
CA ALA A 279 -9.69 1.96 6.74
C ALA A 279 -9.35 3.24 5.94
N SER A 280 -10.35 4.03 5.57
CA SER A 280 -10.15 5.32 4.87
C SER A 280 -9.47 6.36 5.76
N ILE A 281 -9.78 6.39 7.05
CA ILE A 281 -9.04 7.20 8.03
C ILE A 281 -7.60 6.70 8.14
N GLY A 282 -7.40 5.38 8.18
CA GLY A 282 -6.07 4.76 8.17
C GLY A 282 -5.19 5.19 7.00
N PHE A 283 -5.76 5.34 5.80
CA PHE A 283 -5.05 5.88 4.63
C PHE A 283 -4.41 7.25 4.92
N LEU A 284 -5.18 8.18 5.49
CA LEU A 284 -4.69 9.53 5.80
C LEU A 284 -3.62 9.49 6.90
N VAL A 285 -3.82 8.64 7.91
CA VAL A 285 -2.87 8.51 9.03
C VAL A 285 -1.53 7.95 8.59
N ILE A 286 -1.50 7.01 7.63
CA ILE A 286 -0.22 6.53 7.05
C ILE A 286 0.57 7.69 6.43
N TRP A 287 -0.08 8.57 5.67
CA TRP A 287 0.58 9.73 5.06
C TRP A 287 1.10 10.73 6.09
N ILE A 288 0.34 10.96 7.17
CA ILE A 288 0.79 11.79 8.27
C ILE A 288 2.00 11.15 8.96
N CYS A 289 1.95 9.86 9.26
CA CYS A 289 3.06 9.13 9.88
C CYS A 289 4.32 9.13 9.01
N TYR A 290 4.18 8.90 7.70
CA TYR A 290 5.29 8.72 6.78
C TYR A 290 5.89 10.05 6.29
N LEU A 291 5.07 10.99 5.81
CA LEU A 291 5.52 12.30 5.31
C LEU A 291 5.27 13.42 6.32
N GLY A 292 4.07 13.46 6.92
CA GLY A 292 3.62 14.57 7.79
C GLY A 292 4.57 14.89 8.94
N VAL A 293 5.04 13.85 9.64
CA VAL A 293 5.95 14.01 10.78
C VAL A 293 7.31 14.57 10.37
N ASN A 294 7.78 14.32 9.14
CA ASN A 294 9.06 14.88 8.67
C ASN A 294 9.02 16.41 8.57
N PHE A 295 7.83 17.00 8.32
CA PHE A 295 7.67 18.46 8.30
C PHE A 295 7.72 19.11 9.68
N LEU A 296 7.49 18.35 10.76
CA LEU A 296 7.53 18.89 12.12
C LEU A 296 8.97 19.15 12.60
N GLY A 297 9.99 18.57 11.94
CA GLY A 297 11.40 18.78 12.26
C GLY A 297 11.81 18.39 13.68
N LYS A 298 10.98 17.60 14.37
CA LYS A 298 11.18 17.17 15.76
C LYS A 298 11.23 15.65 15.82
N GLY A 299 12.17 15.13 16.62
CA GLY A 299 12.32 13.70 16.89
C GLY A 299 13.60 13.10 16.33
N LEU A 300 13.96 11.93 16.86
CA LEU A 300 15.20 11.22 16.53
C LEU A 300 15.18 10.62 15.10
N HIS A 301 14.01 10.65 14.45
CA HIS A 301 13.82 10.18 13.08
C HIS A 301 13.83 11.28 12.00
N SER A 302 14.34 12.49 12.32
CA SER A 302 14.37 13.62 11.40
C SER A 302 15.52 13.54 10.37
N TYR A 303 15.51 12.51 9.53
CA TYR A 303 16.50 12.32 8.45
C TYR A 303 16.15 13.04 7.13
N GLY A 304 14.99 13.71 7.08
CA GLY A 304 14.48 14.35 5.87
C GLY A 304 13.67 15.60 6.15
N TRP A 305 14.17 16.47 7.03
CA TRP A 305 13.54 17.76 7.31
C TRP A 305 13.61 18.66 6.06
N LEU A 306 12.46 19.22 5.68
CA LEU A 306 12.36 20.22 4.62
C LEU A 306 12.41 21.60 5.29
N PRO A 307 13.49 22.40 5.10
CA PRO A 307 13.46 23.80 5.46
C PRO A 307 12.41 24.48 4.60
N PHE A 308 11.36 24.98 5.24
CA PHE A 308 10.50 26.01 4.64
C PHE A 308 11.16 27.37 4.82
#